data_AF-W2PDW2-F1
#
_entry.id   AF-W2PDW2-F1
#
_cell.length_a   1.000
_cell.length_b   1.000
_cell.length_c   1.000
_cell.angle_alpha   90.00
_cell.angle_beta   90.00
_cell.angle_gamma   90.00
#
_symmetry.space_group_name_H-M   'P 1'
#
loop_
_entity.id
_entity.type
_entity.pdbx_description
1 polymer ?
#
loop_
_entity_poly.entity_id
_entity_poly.type
_entity_poly.pdbx_seq_one_letter_code
_entity_poly.pdbx_strand_id
1 'polypeptide(L)'
;MDDAFMGARTPRSCREFVCTADYDYNFVIPQSLVIKLNAVVAAEKKKHQESKHFNVQQGVEHPEGSTNEVLAFFPGGTPRFTSSVLLQVVGSTEWLSISWEKIRAHPEVFDEETGTAALLPDVVPASHQQLADDIVRVLEGACLSSTFRLDCGEGTVMVEKMVGMVARDRMLSDTIIDFGIRCICESIGNGYALDSFAPSLGCPRPPEIPIESCKYVVLPVHLSDIHWGVIIVDISYRTVMATVTPYFYEPLCSTAYNDTLQHTYETVVAEFLKVWHDSTTPGEPYPIVEENVWLSGPKQRDGTSCGVLVLAQVYTMLKNSLLFTRCAVSHDDVTIMRLRIMWMILRQPEVTTRENKVAKAVQDTDFELLATIKT
;
A
#
# COMPACT_ATOMS: atom_id res chain seq x y z
N MET A 1 27.86 -9.85 -24.23
CA MET A 1 26.52 -9.25 -24.09
C MET A 1 26.08 -9.67 -22.71
N ASP A 2 26.43 -8.86 -21.72
CA ASP A 2 26.23 -9.20 -20.31
C ASP A 2 24.74 -9.00 -20.02
N ASP A 3 24.08 -10.08 -19.64
CA ASP A 3 22.63 -10.15 -19.61
C ASP A 3 22.10 -9.39 -18.39
N ALA A 4 21.91 -8.08 -18.57
CA ALA A 4 21.45 -7.15 -17.54
C ALA A 4 20.15 -7.62 -16.86
N PHE A 5 19.39 -8.50 -17.52
CA PHE A 5 18.18 -9.11 -16.99
C PHE A 5 18.44 -10.29 -16.05
N MET A 6 19.26 -11.26 -16.46
CA MET A 6 19.77 -12.27 -15.52
C MET A 6 20.44 -11.57 -14.34
N GLY A 7 21.11 -10.44 -14.57
CA GLY A 7 21.59 -9.54 -13.52
C GLY A 7 20.51 -9.14 -12.52
N ALA A 8 19.36 -8.61 -12.95
CA ALA A 8 18.30 -8.11 -12.06
C ALA A 8 17.52 -9.19 -11.30
N ARG A 9 17.44 -10.43 -11.83
CA ARG A 9 16.76 -11.57 -11.17
C ARG A 9 17.70 -12.61 -10.56
N THR A 10 19.01 -12.49 -10.76
CA THR A 10 19.99 -13.30 -10.03
C THR A 10 20.29 -12.58 -8.74
N PRO A 11 19.76 -13.06 -7.61
CA PRO A 11 20.09 -12.42 -6.36
C PRO A 11 21.60 -12.53 -6.15
N ARG A 12 22.19 -11.50 -5.58
CA ARG A 12 23.57 -11.48 -5.16
C ARG A 12 23.61 -11.64 -3.65
N SER A 13 24.72 -12.16 -3.18
CA SER A 13 25.02 -12.24 -1.76
C SER A 13 26.35 -11.57 -1.44
N CYS A 14 26.41 -10.89 -0.31
CA CYS A 14 27.66 -10.41 0.28
C CYS A 14 27.62 -10.63 1.80
N ARG A 15 28.79 -10.56 2.44
CA ARG A 15 28.88 -10.47 3.91
C ARG A 15 29.21 -9.04 4.29
N GLU A 16 28.41 -8.47 5.17
CA GLU A 16 28.60 -7.12 5.69
C GLU A 16 28.31 -7.13 7.20
N PHE A 17 29.01 -6.27 7.94
CA PHE A 17 28.67 -6.01 9.33
C PHE A 17 27.48 -5.06 9.36
N VAL A 18 26.35 -5.53 9.89
CA VAL A 18 25.08 -4.81 9.84
C VAL A 18 24.44 -4.73 11.22
N CYS A 19 23.74 -3.63 11.50
CA CYS A 19 22.81 -3.57 12.60
C CYS A 19 21.51 -4.25 12.16
N THR A 20 21.07 -5.29 12.86
CA THR A 20 19.87 -6.05 12.49
C THR A 20 18.60 -5.20 12.46
N ALA A 21 18.56 -4.10 13.21
CA ALA A 21 17.44 -3.15 13.21
C ALA A 21 17.26 -2.44 11.86
N ASP A 22 18.33 -2.23 11.09
CA ASP A 22 18.27 -1.57 9.78
C ASP A 22 17.63 -2.45 8.70
N TYR A 23 17.38 -3.72 9.03
CA TYR A 23 16.88 -4.75 8.12
C TYR A 23 15.60 -5.43 8.65
N ASP A 24 14.95 -4.93 9.70
CA ASP A 24 13.67 -5.47 10.21
C ASP A 24 12.50 -5.14 9.27
N TYR A 25 12.42 -5.88 8.18
CA TYR A 25 11.39 -5.68 7.17
C TYR A 25 10.27 -6.73 7.27
N ASN A 26 9.02 -6.30 7.20
CA ASN A 26 7.87 -7.21 7.21
C ASN A 26 7.41 -7.60 5.79
N PHE A 27 8.33 -8.01 4.92
CA PHE A 27 8.01 -8.24 3.50
C PHE A 27 7.24 -9.53 3.24
N VAL A 28 6.12 -9.48 2.51
CA VAL A 28 5.53 -10.61 1.76
C VAL A 28 6.08 -10.61 0.33
N ILE A 29 7.24 -11.24 0.08
CA ILE A 29 7.74 -11.39 -1.29
C ILE A 29 7.22 -12.71 -1.90
N PRO A 30 7.03 -12.80 -3.23
CA PRO A 30 6.65 -14.05 -3.88
C PRO A 30 7.56 -15.21 -3.51
N GLN A 31 6.99 -16.40 -3.26
CA GLN A 31 7.74 -17.59 -2.81
C GLN A 31 8.87 -17.96 -3.78
N SER A 32 8.68 -17.75 -5.08
CA SER A 32 9.70 -17.95 -6.12
C SER A 32 10.94 -17.07 -5.89
N LEU A 33 10.78 -15.84 -5.41
CA LEU A 33 11.89 -14.94 -5.07
C LEU A 33 12.55 -15.35 -3.75
N VAL A 34 11.77 -15.80 -2.75
CA VAL A 34 12.29 -16.33 -1.48
C VAL A 34 13.25 -17.50 -1.74
N ILE A 35 12.84 -18.45 -2.59
CA ILE A 35 13.66 -19.61 -2.95
C ILE A 35 15.01 -19.17 -3.56
N LYS A 36 14.98 -18.18 -4.47
CA LYS A 36 16.20 -17.64 -5.10
C LYS A 36 17.12 -16.96 -4.08
N LEU A 37 16.57 -16.15 -3.17
CA LEU A 37 17.34 -15.49 -2.10
C LEU A 37 17.95 -16.52 -1.13
N ASN A 38 17.19 -17.53 -0.73
CA ASN A 38 17.69 -18.61 0.13
C ASN A 38 18.83 -19.41 -0.53
N ALA A 39 18.75 -19.65 -1.84
CA ALA A 39 19.79 -20.35 -2.58
C ALA A 39 21.13 -19.60 -2.52
N VAL A 40 21.13 -18.28 -2.71
CA VAL A 40 22.37 -17.49 -2.67
C VAL A 40 22.92 -17.31 -1.26
N VAL A 41 22.06 -17.19 -0.24
CA VAL A 41 22.49 -17.22 1.15
C VAL A 41 23.15 -18.56 1.50
N ALA A 42 22.54 -19.67 1.09
CA ALA A 42 23.10 -21.00 1.32
C ALA A 42 24.45 -21.19 0.62
N ALA A 43 24.57 -20.72 -0.63
CA ALA A 43 25.82 -20.74 -1.37
C ALA A 43 26.92 -19.90 -0.69
N GLU A 44 26.59 -18.70 -0.22
CA GLU A 44 27.53 -17.82 0.48
C GLU A 44 27.98 -18.39 1.82
N LYS A 45 27.07 -19.03 2.57
CA LYS A 45 27.40 -19.75 3.81
C LYS A 45 28.34 -20.93 3.56
N LYS A 46 28.18 -21.65 2.43
CA LYS A 46 29.05 -22.79 2.05
C LYS A 46 30.47 -22.38 1.67
N LYS A 47 30.65 -21.29 0.91
CA LYS A 47 31.99 -20.78 0.51
C LYS A 47 32.97 -20.65 1.69
N HIS A 48 32.46 -20.29 2.87
CA HIS A 48 33.28 -20.12 4.08
C HIS A 48 33.30 -21.33 5.03
N GLN A 49 32.42 -22.32 4.85
CA GLN A 49 32.61 -23.62 5.52
C GLN A 49 33.80 -24.38 4.93
N GLU A 50 34.06 -24.22 3.64
CA GLU A 50 35.20 -24.81 2.93
C GLU A 50 36.51 -24.02 3.18
N SER A 51 36.44 -22.75 3.58
CA SER A 51 37.60 -21.88 3.83
C SER A 51 38.25 -22.03 5.20
N LYS A 52 37.99 -23.12 5.96
CA LYS A 52 38.60 -23.37 7.28
C LYS A 52 40.14 -23.49 7.26
N HIS A 53 40.79 -23.35 6.09
CA HIS A 53 42.23 -23.49 5.96
C HIS A 53 43.05 -22.20 5.79
N PHE A 54 42.47 -21.00 5.65
CA PHE A 54 43.31 -19.78 5.60
C PHE A 54 42.70 -18.54 6.29
N ASN A 55 43.42 -18.13 7.34
CA ASN A 55 43.57 -16.81 7.96
C ASN A 55 42.31 -15.99 8.34
N VAL A 56 42.11 -15.88 9.66
CA VAL A 56 41.38 -14.80 10.31
C VAL A 56 42.08 -13.49 10.02
N GLN A 57 41.49 -12.62 9.19
CA GLN A 57 41.84 -11.20 9.20
C GLN A 57 41.22 -10.57 10.46
N GLN A 58 42.02 -10.48 11.52
CA GLN A 58 41.76 -9.59 12.65
C GLN A 58 42.07 -8.15 12.22
N GLY A 59 41.14 -7.23 12.44
CA GLY A 59 41.44 -5.79 12.41
C GLY A 59 40.56 -4.94 11.50
N VAL A 60 39.24 -5.07 11.58
CA VAL A 60 38.35 -4.00 11.10
C VAL A 60 37.51 -3.55 12.30
N GLU A 61 37.61 -2.28 12.66
CA GLU A 61 36.71 -1.67 13.65
C GLU A 61 35.30 -1.74 13.08
N HIS A 62 34.40 -2.38 13.81
CA HIS A 62 33.00 -2.50 13.43
C HIS A 62 32.13 -1.73 14.43
N PRO A 63 31.04 -1.09 13.96
CA PRO A 63 30.14 -0.37 14.85
C PRO A 63 29.64 -1.27 15.99
N GLU A 64 29.62 -0.75 17.23
CA GLU A 64 29.01 -1.44 18.37
C GLU A 64 27.55 -1.83 18.03
N GLY A 65 27.19 -3.09 18.29
CA GLY A 65 25.87 -3.64 17.94
C GLY A 65 25.73 -4.20 16.52
N SER A 66 26.77 -4.17 15.70
CA SER A 66 26.76 -4.80 14.37
C SER A 66 27.11 -6.30 14.43
N THR A 67 26.49 -7.09 13.55
CA THR A 67 26.75 -8.53 13.40
C THR A 67 27.14 -8.84 11.96
N ASN A 68 28.07 -9.78 11.76
CA ASN A 68 28.50 -10.20 10.44
C ASN A 68 27.45 -11.14 9.82
N GLU A 69 26.56 -10.57 9.01
CA GLU A 69 25.47 -11.27 8.36
C GLU A 69 25.73 -11.50 6.87
N VAL A 70 25.07 -12.52 6.32
CA VAL A 70 24.96 -12.65 4.87
C VAL A 70 23.78 -11.80 4.42
N LEU A 71 24.05 -10.80 3.59
CA LEU A 71 23.04 -10.03 2.88
C LEU A 71 22.75 -10.71 1.54
N ALA A 72 21.48 -10.81 1.18
CA ALA A 72 21.01 -11.22 -0.14
C ALA A 72 20.15 -10.11 -0.74
N PHE A 73 20.31 -9.83 -2.04
CA PHE A 73 19.60 -8.73 -2.68
C PHE A 73 19.50 -8.94 -4.19
N PHE A 74 18.47 -8.36 -4.81
CA PHE A 74 18.39 -8.30 -6.27
C PHE A 74 19.13 -7.04 -6.78
N PRO A 75 19.93 -7.12 -7.84
CA PRO A 75 20.60 -5.96 -8.42
C PRO A 75 19.61 -4.89 -8.94
N GLY A 76 19.85 -3.63 -8.59
CA GLY A 76 19.07 -2.48 -9.09
C GLY A 76 18.21 -1.76 -8.05
N GLY A 77 18.09 -2.28 -6.83
CA GLY A 77 17.32 -1.58 -5.78
C GLY A 77 17.38 -2.26 -4.42
N THR A 78 17.04 -1.48 -3.40
CA THR A 78 16.59 -1.97 -2.08
C THR A 78 15.26 -2.73 -2.24
N PRO A 79 14.90 -3.65 -1.35
CA PRO A 79 15.56 -3.99 -0.10
C PRO A 79 16.69 -5.02 -0.24
N ARG A 80 17.66 -4.94 0.68
CA ARG A 80 18.63 -6.00 0.94
C ARG A 80 18.12 -6.81 2.12
N PHE A 81 18.32 -8.12 2.13
CA PHE A 81 17.79 -9.00 3.19
C PHE A 81 18.93 -9.66 3.94
N THR A 82 18.94 -9.54 5.27
CA THR A 82 19.85 -10.38 6.07
C THR A 82 19.37 -11.83 6.06
N SER A 83 20.29 -12.74 6.36
CA SER A 83 19.97 -14.17 6.44
C SER A 83 18.96 -14.49 7.56
N SER A 84 18.89 -13.68 8.60
CA SER A 84 17.89 -13.75 9.67
C SER A 84 16.52 -13.23 9.23
N VAL A 85 16.47 -12.15 8.44
CA VAL A 85 15.23 -11.56 7.95
C VAL A 85 14.57 -12.42 6.88
N LEU A 86 15.35 -13.13 6.05
CA LEU A 86 14.78 -14.10 5.10
C LEU A 86 13.92 -15.18 5.77
N LEU A 87 14.23 -15.58 7.01
CA LEU A 87 13.38 -16.49 7.78
C LEU A 87 12.04 -15.86 8.16
N GLN A 88 12.02 -14.55 8.45
CA GLN A 88 10.80 -13.80 8.76
C GLN A 88 9.94 -13.59 7.50
N VAL A 89 10.58 -13.37 6.35
CA VAL A 89 9.95 -13.25 5.02
C VAL A 89 9.25 -14.54 4.59
N VAL A 90 9.80 -15.71 4.95
CA VAL A 90 9.11 -17.00 4.73
C VAL A 90 7.75 -17.00 5.44
N GLY A 91 7.67 -16.56 6.70
CA GLY A 91 6.39 -16.44 7.40
C GLY A 91 5.41 -15.47 6.74
N SER A 92 5.89 -14.51 5.94
CA SER A 92 5.03 -13.55 5.26
C SER A 92 4.29 -14.16 4.07
N THR A 93 4.91 -15.13 3.39
CA THR A 93 4.20 -15.95 2.38
C THR A 93 3.10 -16.82 3.00
N GLU A 94 3.25 -17.19 4.27
CA GLU A 94 2.22 -17.92 5.02
C GLU A 94 0.97 -17.05 5.24
N TRP A 95 1.07 -15.71 5.25
CA TRP A 95 -0.11 -14.84 5.40
C TRP A 95 -1.08 -15.01 4.23
N LEU A 96 -0.60 -15.07 2.98
CA LEU A 96 -1.44 -15.37 1.83
C LEU A 96 -1.90 -16.84 1.81
N SER A 97 -1.28 -17.71 2.60
CA SER A 97 -1.56 -19.15 2.66
C SER A 97 -2.36 -19.57 3.89
N ILE A 98 -2.88 -18.62 4.69
CA ILE A 98 -3.81 -18.96 5.78
C ILE A 98 -5.10 -19.54 5.21
N SER A 99 -5.90 -20.17 6.07
CA SER A 99 -7.23 -20.66 5.69
C SER A 99 -8.23 -19.51 5.54
N TRP A 100 -8.18 -18.77 4.42
CA TRP A 100 -9.08 -17.65 4.14
C TRP A 100 -10.54 -18.09 4.09
N GLU A 101 -10.79 -19.34 3.69
CA GLU A 101 -12.11 -19.98 3.68
C GLU A 101 -12.73 -20.17 5.07
N LYS A 102 -11.97 -19.94 6.14
CA LYS A 102 -12.46 -19.97 7.52
C LYS A 102 -12.85 -18.60 8.07
N ILE A 103 -12.44 -17.51 7.41
CA ILE A 103 -12.73 -16.15 7.85
C ILE A 103 -14.10 -15.72 7.32
N ARG A 104 -15.04 -15.47 8.24
CA ARG A 104 -16.43 -15.09 7.91
C ARG A 104 -16.70 -13.58 7.93
N ALA A 105 -15.73 -12.77 8.38
CA ALA A 105 -15.84 -11.32 8.35
C ALA A 105 -16.09 -10.82 6.92
N HIS A 106 -16.97 -9.83 6.75
CA HIS A 106 -17.35 -9.32 5.44
C HIS A 106 -17.52 -7.80 5.50
N PRO A 107 -16.40 -7.04 5.58
CA PRO A 107 -16.46 -5.59 5.60
C PRO A 107 -16.92 -5.05 4.24
N GLU A 108 -17.52 -3.85 4.22
CA GLU A 108 -17.99 -3.17 2.99
C GLU A 108 -16.81 -2.73 2.08
N VAL A 109 -15.63 -2.52 2.65
CA VAL A 109 -14.48 -1.95 1.94
C VAL A 109 -14.09 -2.79 0.72
N PHE A 110 -14.15 -2.20 -0.48
CA PHE A 110 -13.88 -2.84 -1.78
C PHE A 110 -14.66 -4.13 -2.05
N ASP A 111 -15.84 -4.27 -1.45
CA ASP A 111 -16.71 -5.42 -1.65
C ASP A 111 -17.21 -5.55 -3.10
N GLU A 112 -17.56 -4.44 -3.75
CA GLU A 112 -17.98 -4.42 -5.16
C GLU A 112 -16.81 -4.75 -6.09
N GLU A 113 -15.65 -4.13 -5.88
CA GLU A 113 -14.46 -4.35 -6.70
C GLU A 113 -13.87 -5.76 -6.59
N THR A 114 -14.19 -6.45 -5.51
CA THR A 114 -13.84 -7.86 -5.29
C THR A 114 -14.97 -8.82 -5.64
N GLY A 115 -16.12 -8.31 -6.12
CA GLY A 115 -17.28 -9.12 -6.49
C GLY A 115 -17.96 -9.80 -5.30
N THR A 116 -17.74 -9.29 -4.08
CA THR A 116 -18.24 -9.89 -2.84
C THR A 116 -19.47 -9.20 -2.26
N ALA A 117 -19.80 -7.97 -2.68
CA ALA A 117 -20.92 -7.18 -2.14
C ALA A 117 -22.29 -7.89 -2.17
N ALA A 118 -22.57 -8.64 -3.24
CA ALA A 118 -23.86 -9.32 -3.44
C ALA A 118 -23.84 -10.80 -3.02
N LEU A 119 -22.72 -11.29 -2.45
CA LEU A 119 -22.60 -12.70 -2.08
C LEU A 119 -23.37 -13.01 -0.80
N LEU A 120 -23.92 -14.23 -0.76
CA LEU A 120 -24.50 -14.76 0.47
C LEU A 120 -23.38 -15.04 1.50
N PRO A 121 -23.63 -14.85 2.82
CA PRO A 121 -22.60 -14.99 3.85
C PRO A 121 -21.90 -16.35 3.91
N ASP A 122 -22.54 -17.41 3.43
CA ASP A 122 -21.99 -18.76 3.34
C ASP A 122 -20.99 -18.94 2.19
N VAL A 123 -21.07 -18.10 1.15
CA VAL A 123 -20.19 -18.12 -0.02
C VAL A 123 -18.99 -17.18 0.13
N VAL A 124 -19.14 -16.11 0.92
CA VAL A 124 -18.09 -15.09 1.15
C VAL A 124 -16.71 -15.69 1.49
N PRO A 125 -16.57 -16.67 2.41
CA PRO A 125 -15.24 -17.20 2.75
C PRO A 125 -14.52 -17.86 1.58
N ALA A 126 -15.24 -18.57 0.71
CA ALA A 126 -14.65 -19.15 -0.50
C ALA A 126 -14.12 -18.07 -1.45
N SER A 127 -14.79 -16.92 -1.52
CA SER A 127 -14.33 -15.78 -2.30
C SER A 127 -13.06 -15.15 -1.73
N HIS A 128 -12.87 -15.14 -0.41
CA HIS A 128 -11.61 -14.68 0.19
C HIS A 128 -10.43 -15.57 -0.20
N GLN A 129 -10.63 -16.89 -0.21
CA GLN A 129 -9.59 -17.82 -0.66
C GLN A 129 -9.26 -17.61 -2.14
N GLN A 130 -10.27 -17.48 -3.00
CA GLN A 130 -10.06 -17.21 -4.41
C GLN A 130 -9.29 -15.90 -4.63
N LEU A 131 -9.61 -14.85 -3.87
CA LEU A 131 -8.91 -13.56 -3.94
C LEU A 131 -7.43 -13.69 -3.53
N ALA A 132 -7.13 -14.46 -2.49
CA ALA A 132 -5.76 -14.73 -2.08
C ALA A 132 -4.98 -15.51 -3.16
N ASP A 133 -5.60 -16.53 -3.76
CA ASP A 133 -5.00 -17.31 -4.85
C ASP A 133 -4.71 -16.42 -6.07
N ASP A 134 -5.62 -15.51 -6.41
CA ASP A 134 -5.44 -14.56 -7.52
C ASP A 134 -4.30 -13.56 -7.24
N ILE A 135 -4.19 -13.06 -6.01
CA ILE A 135 -3.07 -12.22 -5.55
C ILE A 135 -1.75 -12.98 -5.70
N VAL A 136 -1.68 -14.22 -5.23
CA VAL A 136 -0.49 -15.07 -5.34
C VAL A 136 -0.09 -15.21 -6.81
N ARG A 137 -1.04 -15.50 -7.70
CA ARG A 137 -0.78 -15.64 -9.14
C ARG A 137 -0.20 -14.37 -9.77
N VAL A 138 -0.71 -13.19 -9.40
CA VAL A 138 -0.16 -11.91 -9.89
C VAL A 138 1.26 -11.71 -9.38
N LEU A 139 1.48 -11.95 -8.08
CA LEU A 139 2.78 -11.79 -7.43
C LEU A 139 3.83 -12.76 -7.98
N GLU A 140 3.45 -13.98 -8.35
CA GLU A 140 4.35 -14.95 -8.98
C GLU A 140 4.89 -14.49 -10.35
N GLY A 141 4.10 -13.71 -11.10
CA GLY A 141 4.53 -13.11 -12.37
C GLY A 141 5.40 -11.85 -12.21
N ALA A 142 5.26 -11.15 -11.07
CA ALA A 142 5.92 -9.87 -10.83
C ALA A 142 7.38 -9.98 -10.35
N CYS A 143 8.09 -8.86 -10.31
CA CYS A 143 9.35 -8.70 -9.59
C CYS A 143 9.24 -7.52 -8.61
N LEU A 144 10.21 -7.35 -7.70
CA LEU A 144 10.17 -6.25 -6.72
C LEU A 144 10.14 -4.86 -7.38
N SER A 145 10.76 -4.73 -8.55
CA SER A 145 10.73 -3.50 -9.35
C SER A 145 9.49 -3.38 -10.25
N SER A 146 8.55 -4.31 -10.18
CA SER A 146 7.33 -4.21 -10.99
C SER A 146 6.47 -3.06 -10.54
N THR A 147 6.01 -2.24 -11.50
CA THR A 147 5.22 -1.03 -11.22
C THR A 147 3.80 -1.18 -11.74
N PHE A 148 2.83 -0.91 -10.86
CA PHE A 148 1.41 -0.80 -11.15
C PHE A 148 1.00 0.67 -11.23
N ARG A 149 0.06 1.01 -12.11
CA ARG A 149 -0.39 2.39 -12.32
C ARG A 149 -1.89 2.43 -12.53
N LEU A 150 -2.52 3.46 -12.00
CA LEU A 150 -3.94 3.75 -12.25
C LEU A 150 -4.24 3.94 -13.74
N ASP A 151 -5.48 3.65 -14.15
CA ASP A 151 -5.91 3.75 -15.54
C ASP A 151 -5.83 5.19 -16.05
N CYS A 152 -6.17 6.16 -15.20
CA CYS A 152 -6.01 7.59 -15.44
C CYS A 152 -4.54 8.03 -15.62
N GLY A 153 -3.57 7.19 -15.27
CA GLY A 153 -2.14 7.47 -15.34
C GLY A 153 -1.57 8.24 -14.13
N GLU A 154 -2.43 8.76 -13.25
CA GLU A 154 -2.08 9.56 -12.09
C GLU A 154 -1.74 8.68 -10.88
N GLY A 155 -0.47 8.27 -10.77
CA GLY A 155 0.05 7.56 -9.61
C GLY A 155 0.52 6.14 -9.91
N THR A 156 1.65 5.79 -9.32
CA THR A 156 2.31 4.50 -9.53
C THR A 156 2.74 3.90 -8.22
N VAL A 157 2.69 2.57 -8.11
CA VAL A 157 3.19 1.83 -6.96
C VAL A 157 4.08 0.68 -7.43
N MET A 158 5.28 0.60 -6.87
CA MET A 158 6.17 -0.55 -7.07
C MET A 158 5.85 -1.68 -6.10
N VAL A 159 6.01 -2.93 -6.53
CA VAL A 159 5.81 -4.13 -5.69
C VAL A 159 6.60 -4.03 -4.39
N GLU A 160 7.86 -3.59 -4.42
CA GLU A 160 8.67 -3.41 -3.20
C GLU A 160 8.07 -2.45 -2.17
N LYS A 161 7.23 -1.50 -2.59
CA LYS A 161 6.56 -0.53 -1.73
C LYS A 161 5.23 -1.05 -1.18
N MET A 162 4.61 -2.02 -1.87
CA MET A 162 3.40 -2.71 -1.39
C MET A 162 3.75 -3.81 -0.42
N VAL A 163 4.74 -4.60 -0.82
CA VAL A 163 5.21 -5.76 -0.12
C VAL A 163 5.75 -5.29 1.22
N GLY A 164 5.09 -5.74 2.27
CA GLY A 164 5.40 -5.42 3.67
C GLY A 164 4.85 -4.12 4.24
N MET A 165 4.09 -3.36 3.46
CA MET A 165 3.30 -2.24 3.97
C MET A 165 1.80 -2.55 4.01
N VAL A 166 1.29 -3.44 3.15
CA VAL A 166 -0.15 -3.78 3.12
C VAL A 166 -0.48 -5.02 3.94
N ALA A 167 0.33 -6.07 3.84
CA ALA A 167 0.06 -7.36 4.45
C ALA A 167 0.21 -7.36 5.98
N ARG A 168 -0.35 -8.39 6.61
CA ARG A 168 -0.24 -8.63 8.05
C ARG A 168 -0.74 -7.46 8.89
N ASP A 169 0.14 -6.81 9.62
CA ASP A 169 -0.17 -5.91 10.73
C ASP A 169 0.71 -4.66 10.73
N ARG A 170 1.35 -4.28 9.61
CA ARG A 170 2.11 -3.01 9.53
C ARG A 170 1.20 -1.83 9.21
N MET A 171 1.64 -0.65 9.65
CA MET A 171 1.04 0.62 9.25
C MET A 171 1.27 0.84 7.75
N LEU A 172 0.24 1.30 7.05
CA LEU A 172 0.37 1.65 5.63
C LEU A 172 1.32 2.84 5.49
N SER A 173 2.13 2.87 4.42
CA SER A 173 2.97 4.03 4.09
C SER A 173 2.20 5.10 3.34
N ASP A 174 2.77 6.30 3.23
CA ASP A 174 2.25 7.40 2.40
C ASP A 174 1.92 6.90 0.99
N THR A 175 2.88 6.23 0.34
CA THR A 175 2.70 5.64 -1.00
C THR A 175 1.45 4.76 -1.14
N ILE A 176 1.12 3.97 -0.11
CA ILE A 176 -0.04 3.06 -0.16
C ILE A 176 -1.33 3.80 0.16
N ILE A 177 -1.29 4.75 1.10
CA ILE A 177 -2.43 5.59 1.44
C ILE A 177 -2.82 6.48 0.26
N ASP A 178 -1.87 7.21 -0.31
CA ASP A 178 -2.13 8.13 -1.43
C ASP A 178 -2.61 7.37 -2.66
N PHE A 179 -1.98 6.24 -2.99
CA PHE A 179 -2.42 5.40 -4.11
C PHE A 179 -3.80 4.79 -3.84
N GLY A 180 -4.06 4.32 -2.62
CA GLY A 180 -5.35 3.76 -2.22
C GLY A 180 -6.49 4.78 -2.34
N ILE A 181 -6.28 6.02 -1.87
CA ILE A 181 -7.27 7.09 -1.98
C ILE A 181 -7.50 7.47 -3.45
N ARG A 182 -6.44 7.60 -4.26
CA ARG A 182 -6.60 7.85 -5.71
C ARG A 182 -7.40 6.74 -6.40
N CYS A 183 -7.12 5.49 -6.07
CA CYS A 183 -7.86 4.33 -6.58
C CYS A 183 -9.35 4.38 -6.20
N ILE A 184 -9.68 4.79 -4.97
CA ILE A 184 -11.08 4.99 -4.53
C ILE A 184 -11.73 6.13 -5.32
N CYS A 185 -11.07 7.29 -5.43
CA CYS A 185 -11.59 8.44 -6.16
C CYS A 185 -11.84 8.13 -7.64
N GLU A 186 -10.95 7.35 -8.27
CA GLU A 186 -11.10 6.89 -9.65
C GLU A 186 -12.25 5.89 -9.81
N SER A 187 -12.35 4.89 -8.92
CA SER A 187 -13.39 3.85 -8.99
C SER A 187 -14.81 4.42 -8.83
N ILE A 188 -15.00 5.35 -7.87
CA ILE A 188 -16.32 5.92 -7.56
C ILE A 188 -16.70 7.03 -8.56
N GLY A 189 -15.71 7.75 -9.08
CA GLY A 189 -15.92 8.95 -9.89
C GLY A 189 -16.26 10.18 -9.04
N ASN A 190 -15.84 11.36 -9.50
CA ASN A 190 -16.09 12.67 -8.87
C ASN A 190 -15.39 12.91 -7.52
N GLY A 191 -14.35 12.15 -7.19
CA GLY A 191 -13.44 12.45 -6.09
C GLY A 191 -12.10 13.01 -6.59
N TYR A 192 -11.46 13.86 -5.79
CA TYR A 192 -10.10 14.35 -6.03
C TYR A 192 -9.23 14.09 -4.79
N ALA A 193 -8.11 13.40 -5.01
CA ALA A 193 -7.18 13.03 -3.95
C ALA A 193 -6.00 14.01 -3.89
N LEU A 194 -5.86 14.70 -2.76
CA LEU A 194 -4.61 15.37 -2.39
C LEU A 194 -3.63 14.33 -1.83
N ASP A 195 -2.35 14.68 -1.92
CA ASP A 195 -1.24 13.83 -1.52
C ASP A 195 -0.88 14.10 -0.04
N SER A 196 -0.49 13.07 0.73
CA SER A 196 -0.18 13.21 2.16
C SER A 196 0.94 14.22 2.43
N PHE A 197 1.76 14.52 1.42
CA PHE A 197 2.84 15.49 1.49
C PHE A 197 2.38 16.94 1.27
N ALA A 198 1.12 17.19 0.85
CA ALA A 198 0.61 18.54 0.58
C ALA A 198 0.80 19.55 1.75
N PRO A 199 0.65 19.16 3.04
CA PRO A 199 0.91 20.08 4.16
C PRO A 199 2.37 20.53 4.28
N SER A 200 3.33 19.72 3.80
CA SER A 200 4.77 20.01 3.92
C SER A 200 5.38 20.56 2.62
N LEU A 201 4.90 20.11 1.46
CA LEU A 201 5.43 20.48 0.14
C LEU A 201 4.54 21.48 -0.61
N GLY A 202 3.34 21.76 -0.09
CA GLY A 202 2.32 22.58 -0.74
C GLY A 202 1.42 21.76 -1.68
N CYS A 203 0.26 22.33 -1.98
CA CYS A 203 -0.68 21.72 -2.93
C CYS A 203 -0.22 21.85 -4.38
N PRO A 204 -0.52 20.86 -5.23
CA PRO A 204 -0.40 21.06 -6.68
C PRO A 204 -1.38 22.13 -7.15
N ARG A 205 -1.18 22.62 -8.39
CA ARG A 205 -2.20 23.45 -9.04
C ARG A 205 -3.50 22.65 -9.17
N PRO A 206 -4.68 23.25 -8.89
CA PRO A 206 -5.95 22.58 -9.11
C PRO A 206 -6.12 22.13 -10.56
N PRO A 207 -6.89 21.06 -10.82
CA PRO A 207 -7.16 20.62 -12.17
C PRO A 207 -8.04 21.64 -12.90
N GLU A 208 -7.96 21.65 -14.24
CA GLU A 208 -8.72 22.59 -15.08
C GLU A 208 -10.22 22.26 -15.19
N ILE A 209 -10.64 21.09 -14.68
CA ILE A 209 -12.06 20.72 -14.65
C ILE A 209 -12.83 21.62 -13.68
N PRO A 210 -14.09 21.96 -13.96
CA PRO A 210 -14.89 22.76 -13.04
C PRO A 210 -14.98 22.13 -11.65
N ILE A 211 -14.80 22.92 -10.59
CA ILE A 211 -14.91 22.43 -9.20
C ILE A 211 -16.28 21.80 -8.92
N GLU A 212 -17.34 22.26 -9.59
CA GLU A 212 -18.70 21.71 -9.51
C GLU A 212 -18.83 20.27 -10.02
N SER A 213 -17.87 19.79 -10.82
CA SER A 213 -17.79 18.40 -11.28
C SER A 213 -17.18 17.48 -10.22
N CYS A 214 -16.57 18.05 -9.17
CA CYS A 214 -15.97 17.33 -8.06
C CYS A 214 -16.95 17.33 -6.87
N LYS A 215 -17.26 16.14 -6.37
CA LYS A 215 -18.11 15.96 -5.19
C LYS A 215 -17.30 15.82 -3.91
N TYR A 216 -16.10 15.23 -3.99
CA TYR A 216 -15.27 15.00 -2.81
C TYR A 216 -13.83 15.43 -3.03
N VAL A 217 -13.25 16.15 -2.08
CA VAL A 217 -11.78 16.31 -1.96
C VAL A 217 -11.30 15.58 -0.72
N VAL A 218 -10.29 14.73 -0.88
CA VAL A 218 -9.76 13.88 0.19
C VAL A 218 -8.29 14.19 0.41
N LEU A 219 -7.89 14.41 1.66
CA LEU A 219 -6.50 14.56 2.08
C LEU A 219 -6.20 13.58 3.23
N PRO A 220 -5.36 12.54 3.01
CA PRO A 220 -4.76 11.81 4.12
C PRO A 220 -3.77 12.70 4.89
N VAL A 221 -3.73 12.56 6.21
CA VAL A 221 -2.86 13.35 7.08
C VAL A 221 -1.99 12.40 7.90
N HIS A 222 -0.68 12.52 7.73
CA HIS A 222 0.30 11.80 8.53
C HIS A 222 0.46 12.51 9.89
N LEU A 223 -0.11 11.92 10.94
CA LEU A 223 -0.17 12.48 12.28
C LEU A 223 1.02 11.99 13.13
N SER A 224 1.88 12.92 13.53
CA SER A 224 3.05 12.65 14.40
C SER A 224 4.01 11.57 13.88
N ASP A 225 4.12 11.41 12.56
CA ASP A 225 4.99 10.43 11.86
C ASP A 225 4.73 8.95 12.20
N ILE A 226 3.68 8.64 12.96
CA ILE A 226 3.38 7.28 13.44
C ILE A 226 1.89 6.94 13.40
N HIS A 227 1.07 7.79 12.79
CA HIS A 227 -0.38 7.65 12.80
C HIS A 227 -1.04 8.29 11.57
N TRP A 228 -2.24 7.83 11.20
CA TRP A 228 -2.94 8.30 10.01
C TRP A 228 -4.33 8.83 10.36
N GLY A 229 -4.60 10.06 9.96
CA GLY A 229 -5.95 10.63 9.91
C GLY A 229 -6.35 10.97 8.47
N VAL A 230 -7.57 11.45 8.28
CA VAL A 230 -8.05 11.90 6.97
C VAL A 230 -9.04 13.05 7.10
N ILE A 231 -8.96 13.95 6.13
CA ILE A 231 -9.90 15.03 5.89
C ILE A 231 -10.65 14.69 4.60
N ILE A 232 -11.99 14.65 4.66
CA ILE A 232 -12.85 14.40 3.51
C ILE A 232 -13.80 15.58 3.40
N VAL A 233 -13.79 16.29 2.28
CA VAL A 233 -14.66 17.45 2.06
C VAL A 233 -15.73 17.09 1.05
N ASP A 234 -17.00 17.16 1.46
CA ASP A 234 -18.16 17.08 0.56
C ASP A 234 -18.40 18.47 -0.05
N ILE A 235 -18.47 18.50 -1.38
CA ILE A 235 -18.66 19.70 -2.19
C ILE A 235 -19.98 19.55 -2.94
N SER A 236 -20.90 20.48 -2.70
CA SER A 236 -22.25 20.42 -3.26
C SER A 236 -22.62 21.76 -3.90
N TYR A 237 -22.38 21.89 -5.21
CA TYR A 237 -22.88 23.00 -6.03
C TYR A 237 -24.32 22.72 -6.47
N ARG A 238 -25.31 23.13 -5.66
CA ARG A 238 -26.74 23.05 -6.02
C ARG A 238 -27.22 24.38 -6.60
N THR A 239 -28.28 24.34 -7.40
CA THR A 239 -28.88 25.52 -8.05
C THR A 239 -29.32 26.63 -7.09
N VAL A 240 -29.55 26.32 -5.81
CA VAL A 240 -30.01 27.30 -4.82
C VAL A 240 -28.88 27.81 -3.94
N MET A 241 -27.97 26.93 -3.52
CA MET A 241 -26.87 27.29 -2.62
C MET A 241 -25.77 26.24 -2.73
N ALA A 242 -24.53 26.69 -2.92
CA ALA A 242 -23.36 25.83 -2.89
C ALA A 242 -22.84 25.68 -1.45
N THR A 243 -22.46 24.46 -1.06
CA THR A 243 -21.91 24.17 0.27
C THR A 243 -20.62 23.37 0.20
N VAL A 244 -19.79 23.54 1.25
CA VAL A 244 -18.56 22.79 1.51
C VAL A 244 -18.62 22.26 2.93
N THR A 245 -18.60 20.95 3.11
CA THR A 245 -18.75 20.29 4.42
C THR A 245 -17.51 19.46 4.73
N PRO A 246 -16.65 19.89 5.66
CA PRO A 246 -15.46 19.14 6.04
C PRO A 246 -15.77 18.06 7.09
N TYR A 247 -15.33 16.84 6.79
CA TYR A 247 -15.37 15.68 7.67
C TYR A 247 -13.96 15.30 8.10
N PHE A 248 -13.81 15.03 9.39
CA PHE A 248 -12.54 14.65 10.01
C PHE A 248 -12.65 13.25 10.60
N TYR A 249 -11.68 12.41 10.30
CA TYR A 249 -11.59 11.07 10.88
C TYR A 249 -10.17 10.76 11.33
N GLU A 250 -10.08 10.32 12.58
CA GLU A 250 -8.86 9.82 13.20
C GLU A 250 -9.18 8.47 13.88
N PRO A 251 -8.55 7.37 13.47
CA PRO A 251 -8.89 6.02 13.91
C PRO A 251 -8.79 5.74 15.42
N LEU A 252 -7.98 6.45 16.21
CA LEU A 252 -7.99 6.30 17.68
C LEU A 252 -9.17 7.03 18.34
N CYS A 253 -9.85 7.88 17.56
CA CYS A 253 -10.89 8.82 17.98
C CYS A 253 -10.43 9.65 19.20
N SER A 254 -9.17 10.08 19.15
CA SER A 254 -8.51 10.89 20.15
C SER A 254 -8.62 12.36 19.78
N THR A 255 -9.06 13.18 20.73
CA THR A 255 -9.09 14.64 20.53
C THR A 255 -7.70 15.27 20.44
N ALA A 256 -6.64 14.51 20.74
CA ALA A 256 -5.25 14.99 20.71
C ALA A 256 -4.80 15.45 19.31
N TYR A 257 -5.43 14.93 18.25
CA TYR A 257 -5.09 15.28 16.86
C TYR A 257 -6.06 16.27 16.23
N ASN A 258 -7.08 16.73 16.97
CA ASN A 258 -8.11 17.61 16.43
C ASN A 258 -7.52 18.92 15.92
N ASP A 259 -6.65 19.55 16.72
CA ASP A 259 -6.00 20.81 16.35
C ASP A 259 -5.16 20.64 15.07
N THR A 260 -4.42 19.53 14.94
CA THR A 260 -3.61 19.24 13.75
C THR A 260 -4.48 19.05 12.51
N LEU A 261 -5.55 18.26 12.60
CA LEU A 261 -6.46 18.02 11.49
C LEU A 261 -7.20 19.29 11.07
N GLN A 262 -7.72 20.06 12.03
CA GLN A 262 -8.40 21.31 11.76
C GLN A 262 -7.46 22.34 11.14
N HIS A 263 -6.26 22.51 11.71
CA HIS A 263 -5.26 23.41 11.15
C HIS A 263 -4.85 23.02 9.73
N THR A 264 -4.68 21.72 9.46
CA THR A 264 -4.35 21.20 8.12
C THR A 264 -5.48 21.48 7.13
N TYR A 265 -6.75 21.31 7.53
CA TYR A 265 -7.88 21.69 6.69
C TYR A 265 -7.86 23.19 6.34
N GLU A 266 -7.72 24.05 7.35
CA GLU A 266 -7.78 25.51 7.17
C GLU A 266 -6.68 26.04 6.28
N THR A 267 -5.46 25.49 6.40
CA THR A 267 -4.26 25.99 5.70
C THR A 267 -3.96 25.29 4.39
N VAL A 268 -4.46 24.07 4.18
CA VAL A 268 -4.14 23.27 2.98
C VAL A 268 -5.38 23.08 2.12
N VAL A 269 -6.39 22.40 2.66
CA VAL A 269 -7.56 21.97 1.87
C VAL A 269 -8.46 23.16 1.53
N ALA A 270 -8.76 24.02 2.50
CA ALA A 270 -9.63 25.18 2.30
C ALA A 270 -8.99 26.19 1.34
N GLU A 271 -7.67 26.39 1.39
CA GLU A 271 -6.95 27.25 0.43
C GLU A 271 -6.96 26.65 -0.97
N PHE A 272 -6.69 25.34 -1.09
CA PHE A 272 -6.76 24.63 -2.38
C PHE A 272 -8.14 24.74 -3.03
N LEU A 273 -9.20 24.56 -2.26
CA LEU A 273 -10.58 24.67 -2.74
C LEU A 273 -10.93 26.09 -3.21
N LYS A 274 -10.48 27.13 -2.48
CA LYS A 274 -10.66 28.53 -2.89
C LYS A 274 -9.98 28.82 -4.22
N VAL A 275 -8.73 28.40 -4.38
CA VAL A 275 -7.98 28.58 -5.64
C VAL A 275 -8.67 27.84 -6.79
N TRP A 276 -9.19 26.63 -6.55
CA TRP A 276 -9.92 25.87 -7.57
C TRP A 276 -11.24 26.53 -7.95
N HIS A 277 -12.01 27.01 -6.96
CA HIS A 277 -13.24 27.76 -7.19
C HIS A 277 -12.97 29.03 -8.00
N ASP A 278 -12.06 29.89 -7.55
CA ASP A 278 -11.76 31.18 -8.19
C ASP A 278 -11.27 31.00 -9.63
N SER A 279 -10.54 29.90 -9.91
CA SER A 279 -10.02 29.62 -11.25
C SER A 279 -11.05 29.03 -12.22
N THR A 280 -12.06 28.32 -11.73
CA THR A 280 -13.04 27.62 -12.58
C THR A 280 -14.43 28.24 -12.60
N THR A 281 -14.78 29.03 -11.60
CA THR A 281 -16.04 29.78 -11.49
C THR A 281 -15.78 31.25 -11.14
N PRO A 282 -15.06 32.00 -12.01
CA PRO A 282 -14.64 33.35 -11.69
C PRO A 282 -15.83 34.30 -11.51
N GLY A 283 -15.84 35.02 -10.39
CA GLY A 283 -16.87 36.02 -10.07
C GLY A 283 -18.12 35.45 -9.36
N GLU A 284 -18.23 34.13 -9.23
CA GLU A 284 -19.23 33.51 -8.37
C GLU A 284 -18.81 33.61 -6.89
N PRO A 285 -19.77 33.67 -5.95
CA PRO A 285 -19.45 33.63 -4.53
C PRO A 285 -18.97 32.23 -4.12
N TYR A 286 -17.94 32.18 -3.28
CA TYR A 286 -17.45 30.93 -2.71
C TYR A 286 -18.56 30.21 -1.91
N PRO A 287 -18.66 28.86 -1.98
CA PRO A 287 -19.65 28.09 -1.25
C PRO A 287 -19.68 28.37 0.26
N ILE A 288 -20.84 28.18 0.89
CA ILE A 288 -20.95 28.26 2.34
C ILE A 288 -20.23 27.08 2.97
N VAL A 289 -19.28 27.37 3.86
CA VAL A 289 -18.59 26.34 4.65
C VAL A 289 -19.49 25.95 5.83
N GLU A 290 -19.93 24.70 5.84
CA GLU A 290 -20.73 24.14 6.93
C GLU A 290 -19.86 23.78 8.16
N GLU A 291 -20.51 23.43 9.27
CA GLU A 291 -19.81 23.04 10.49
C GLU A 291 -18.98 21.77 10.29
N ASN A 292 -17.81 21.75 10.92
CA ASN A 292 -16.90 20.61 10.94
C ASN A 292 -17.57 19.36 11.52
N VAL A 293 -17.52 18.24 10.80
CA VAL A 293 -18.07 16.96 11.25
C VAL A 293 -16.96 16.02 11.69
N TRP A 294 -16.93 15.67 12.97
CA TRP A 294 -15.99 14.68 13.51
C TRP A 294 -16.61 13.29 13.48
N LEU A 295 -16.03 12.39 12.69
CA LEU A 295 -16.46 11.00 12.62
C LEU A 295 -15.97 10.25 13.86
N SER A 296 -16.92 9.70 14.62
CA SER A 296 -16.67 9.10 15.93
C SER A 296 -16.25 7.63 15.90
N GLY A 297 -16.09 7.06 14.71
CA GLY A 297 -15.73 5.66 14.55
C GLY A 297 -15.54 5.26 13.09
N PRO A 298 -15.12 4.00 12.87
CA PRO A 298 -14.81 3.01 13.91
C PRO A 298 -13.48 3.31 14.62
N LYS A 299 -13.39 2.90 15.89
CA LYS A 299 -12.14 3.04 16.66
C LYS A 299 -11.20 1.86 16.41
N GLN A 300 -9.97 2.16 16.04
CA GLN A 300 -8.86 1.22 15.97
C GLN A 300 -8.57 0.63 17.35
N ARG A 301 -8.34 -0.69 17.38
CA ARG A 301 -8.05 -1.44 18.62
C ARG A 301 -6.59 -1.89 18.74
N ASP A 302 -5.86 -1.85 17.64
CA ASP A 302 -4.44 -2.18 17.56
C ASP A 302 -3.59 -0.90 17.40
N GLY A 303 -2.27 -1.06 17.21
CA GLY A 303 -1.35 0.06 17.00
C GLY A 303 -1.01 0.39 15.55
N THR A 304 -1.58 -0.31 14.56
CA THR A 304 -1.05 -0.28 13.18
C THR A 304 -2.10 -0.24 12.06
N SER A 305 -3.39 -0.38 12.36
CA SER A 305 -4.46 -0.40 11.35
C SER A 305 -5.04 0.98 11.00
N CYS A 306 -4.48 2.07 11.51
CA CYS A 306 -4.96 3.44 11.25
C CYS A 306 -5.14 3.71 9.75
N GLY A 307 -4.13 3.39 8.94
CA GLY A 307 -4.18 3.57 7.51
C GLY A 307 -5.26 2.73 6.81
N VAL A 308 -5.48 1.49 7.27
CA VAL A 308 -6.52 0.60 6.72
C VAL A 308 -7.91 1.19 7.00
N LEU A 309 -8.11 1.69 8.22
CA LEU A 309 -9.36 2.33 8.64
C LEU A 309 -9.60 3.65 7.91
N VAL A 310 -8.55 4.44 7.64
CA VAL A 310 -8.64 5.64 6.79
C VAL A 310 -9.15 5.29 5.39
N LEU A 311 -8.54 4.31 4.71
CA LEU A 311 -8.99 3.89 3.38
C LEU A 311 -10.43 3.38 3.40
N ALA A 312 -10.79 2.60 4.42
CA ALA A 312 -12.14 2.11 4.61
C ALA A 312 -13.18 3.24 4.75
N GLN A 313 -12.88 4.23 5.59
CA GLN A 313 -13.75 5.37 5.85
C GLN A 313 -13.94 6.25 4.61
N VAL A 314 -12.86 6.50 3.86
CA VAL A 314 -12.91 7.22 2.58
C VAL A 314 -13.81 6.48 1.59
N TYR A 315 -13.58 5.17 1.39
CA TYR A 315 -14.36 4.36 0.46
C TYR A 315 -15.85 4.41 0.78
N THR A 316 -16.25 4.19 2.03
CA THR A 316 -17.67 4.20 2.39
C THR A 316 -18.30 5.57 2.25
N MET A 317 -17.60 6.63 2.63
CA MET A 317 -18.14 8.00 2.53
C MET A 317 -18.35 8.43 1.09
N LEU A 318 -17.40 8.15 0.20
CA LEU A 318 -17.53 8.50 -1.22
C LEU A 318 -18.69 7.71 -1.88
N LYS A 319 -19.02 6.53 -1.35
CA LYS A 319 -20.25 5.77 -1.72
C LYS A 319 -21.54 6.28 -1.07
N ASN A 320 -21.50 7.37 -0.32
CA ASN A 320 -22.62 7.90 0.47
C ASN A 320 -23.12 6.92 1.55
N SER A 321 -22.22 6.08 2.08
CA SER A 321 -22.49 5.17 3.18
C SER A 321 -21.78 5.66 4.45
N LEU A 322 -22.54 5.73 5.55
CA LEU A 322 -22.00 5.94 6.91
C LEU A 322 -22.08 4.67 7.75
N LEU A 323 -22.28 3.50 7.11
CA LEU A 323 -22.39 2.23 7.82
C LEU A 323 -21.10 1.93 8.57
N PHE A 324 -19.96 2.06 7.89
CA PHE A 324 -18.65 1.81 8.48
C PHE A 324 -18.37 2.65 9.73
N THR A 325 -18.75 3.93 9.72
CA THR A 325 -18.59 4.84 10.87
C THR A 325 -19.27 4.34 12.14
N ARG A 326 -20.32 3.53 12.00
CA ARG A 326 -21.12 2.99 13.11
C ARG A 326 -20.74 1.55 13.49
N CYS A 327 -19.86 0.91 12.74
CA CYS A 327 -19.48 -0.48 12.96
C CYS A 327 -18.44 -0.63 14.07
N ALA A 328 -18.44 -1.80 14.70
CA ALA A 328 -17.26 -2.28 15.41
C ALA A 328 -16.39 -3.06 14.43
N VAL A 329 -15.10 -2.75 14.37
CA VAL A 329 -14.13 -3.42 13.49
C VAL A 329 -13.38 -4.48 14.30
N SER A 330 -13.45 -5.72 13.84
CA SER A 330 -12.70 -6.85 14.38
C SER A 330 -11.33 -7.01 13.70
N HIS A 331 -10.47 -7.87 14.26
CA HIS A 331 -9.22 -8.25 13.63
C HIS A 331 -9.44 -8.92 12.27
N ASP A 332 -10.48 -9.75 12.15
CA ASP A 332 -10.81 -10.44 10.91
C ASP A 332 -11.28 -9.45 9.84
N ASP A 333 -12.03 -8.40 10.21
CA ASP A 333 -12.41 -7.32 9.30
C ASP A 333 -11.17 -6.63 8.73
N VAL A 334 -10.22 -6.24 9.58
CA VAL A 334 -8.93 -5.64 9.15
C VAL A 334 -8.16 -6.59 8.24
N THR A 335 -8.13 -7.88 8.58
CA THR A 335 -7.42 -8.90 7.80
C THR A 335 -7.99 -8.99 6.37
N ILE A 336 -9.32 -9.00 6.23
CA ILE A 336 -9.99 -8.97 4.93
C ILE A 336 -9.77 -7.63 4.21
N MET A 337 -9.89 -6.49 4.90
CA MET A 337 -9.64 -5.18 4.29
C MET A 337 -8.24 -5.10 3.68
N ARG A 338 -7.21 -5.61 4.37
CA ARG A 338 -5.83 -5.66 3.85
C ARG A 338 -5.71 -6.53 2.61
N LEU A 339 -6.36 -7.69 2.59
CA LEU A 339 -6.41 -8.56 1.40
C LEU A 339 -7.03 -7.81 0.21
N ARG A 340 -8.13 -7.09 0.43
CA ARG A 340 -8.81 -6.33 -0.62
C ARG A 340 -8.03 -5.10 -1.07
N ILE A 341 -7.39 -4.37 -0.15
CA ILE A 341 -6.47 -3.26 -0.49
C ILE A 341 -5.34 -3.78 -1.38
N MET A 342 -4.75 -4.94 -1.03
CA MET A 342 -3.70 -5.54 -1.84
C MET A 342 -4.20 -5.87 -3.25
N TRP A 343 -5.37 -6.49 -3.37
CA TRP A 343 -5.99 -6.76 -4.66
C TRP A 343 -6.24 -5.48 -5.47
N MET A 344 -6.77 -4.44 -4.83
CA MET A 344 -7.08 -3.16 -5.48
C MET A 344 -5.88 -2.48 -6.11
N ILE A 345 -4.67 -2.72 -5.57
CA ILE A 345 -3.44 -2.21 -6.14
C ILE A 345 -2.92 -3.16 -7.23
N LEU A 346 -2.91 -4.48 -6.99
CA LEU A 346 -2.36 -5.47 -7.93
C LEU A 346 -3.20 -5.68 -9.18
N ARG A 347 -4.50 -5.35 -9.14
CA ARG A 347 -5.39 -5.43 -10.30
C ARG A 347 -5.21 -4.26 -11.28
N GLN A 348 -4.48 -3.22 -10.89
CA GLN A 348 -4.22 -2.06 -11.74
C GLN A 348 -3.33 -2.47 -12.92
N PRO A 349 -3.38 -1.74 -14.05
CA PRO A 349 -2.48 -2.02 -15.17
C PRO A 349 -1.01 -2.03 -14.75
N GLU A 350 -0.32 -3.10 -15.11
CA GLU A 350 1.13 -3.15 -15.01
C GLU A 350 1.74 -2.20 -16.05
N VAL A 351 2.57 -1.26 -15.61
CA VAL A 351 3.24 -0.31 -16.51
C VAL A 351 4.18 -1.08 -17.41
N THR A 352 4.23 -0.78 -18.70
CA THR A 352 5.19 -1.44 -19.59
C THR A 352 6.61 -0.86 -19.42
N THR A 353 7.19 -1.00 -18.24
CA THR A 353 8.59 -0.67 -17.95
C THR A 353 9.52 -1.68 -18.61
N ARG A 354 10.80 -1.34 -18.74
CA ARG A 354 11.81 -2.29 -19.21
C ARG A 354 11.80 -3.52 -18.32
N GLU A 355 11.73 -3.31 -17.01
CA GLU A 355 11.70 -4.31 -15.95
C GLU A 355 10.48 -5.24 -16.08
N ASN A 356 9.29 -4.70 -16.41
CA ASN A 356 8.05 -5.47 -16.56
C ASN A 356 8.00 -6.30 -17.85
N LYS A 357 8.45 -5.74 -19.00
CA LYS A 357 8.59 -6.52 -20.24
C LYS A 357 9.49 -7.74 -20.05
N VAL A 358 10.53 -7.49 -19.28
CA VAL A 358 11.58 -8.43 -18.98
C VAL A 358 11.06 -9.49 -18.00
N ALA A 359 10.37 -9.13 -16.92
CA ALA A 359 9.71 -10.09 -16.01
C ALA A 359 8.76 -11.05 -16.74
N LYS A 360 7.93 -10.51 -17.66
CA LYS A 360 6.99 -11.29 -18.48
C LYS A 360 7.68 -12.32 -19.37
N ALA A 361 8.76 -11.93 -20.06
CA ALA A 361 9.50 -12.84 -20.95
C ALA A 361 10.14 -14.04 -20.21
N VAL A 362 10.58 -13.87 -18.94
CA VAL A 362 11.04 -15.04 -18.15
C VAL A 362 9.90 -15.90 -17.67
N GLN A 363 8.77 -15.32 -17.28
CA GLN A 363 7.62 -16.14 -16.89
C GLN A 363 7.21 -17.06 -18.05
N ASP A 364 7.18 -16.52 -19.27
CA ASP A 364 6.92 -17.30 -20.49
C ASP A 364 7.97 -18.41 -20.69
N THR A 365 9.25 -18.12 -20.44
CA THR A 365 10.36 -19.10 -20.54
C THR A 365 10.30 -20.18 -19.46
N ASP A 366 9.97 -19.83 -18.20
CA ASP A 366 9.82 -20.78 -17.09
C ASP A 366 8.65 -21.73 -17.36
N PHE A 367 7.54 -21.22 -17.92
CA PHE A 367 6.42 -22.05 -18.37
C PHE A 367 6.83 -23.02 -19.48
N GLU A 368 7.58 -22.55 -20.48
CA GLU A 368 8.11 -23.40 -21.55
C GLU A 368 9.01 -24.51 -21.00
N LEU A 369 9.96 -24.18 -20.11
CA LEU A 369 10.87 -25.14 -19.51
C LEU A 369 10.15 -26.20 -18.66
N LEU A 370 9.16 -25.79 -17.87
CA LEU A 370 8.36 -26.72 -17.06
C LEU A 370 7.49 -27.64 -17.92
N ALA A 371 7.04 -27.17 -19.10
CA ALA A 371 6.32 -28.00 -20.05
C ALA A 371 7.23 -29.09 -20.65
N THR A 372 8.50 -28.79 -20.92
CA THR A 372 9.48 -29.75 -21.46
C THR A 372 9.90 -30.84 -20.48
N ILE A 373 9.72 -30.63 -19.17
CA ILE A 373 10.03 -31.62 -18.12
C ILE A 373 8.85 -32.59 -17.89
N LYS A 374 7.64 -32.24 -18.34
CA LYS A 374 6.42 -33.06 -18.19
C LYS A 374 6.15 -33.99 -19.38
N THR A 375 7.00 -33.98 -20.39
CA THR A 375 7.05 -34.94 -21.51
C THR A 375 8.23 -35.87 -21.34
#